data_AF-A0A3P7K0T7-F1
#
_entry.id   AF-A0A3P7K0T7-F1
#
_cell.length_a   1.000
_cell.length_b   1.000
_cell.length_c   1.000
_cell.angle_alpha   90.00
_cell.angle_beta   90.00
_cell.angle_gamma   90.00
#
_symmetry.space_group_name_H-M   'P 1'
#
loop_
_entity.id
_entity.type
_entity.pdbx_description
1 polymer ?
#
loop_
_entity_poly.entity_id
_entity_poly.type
_entity_poly.pdbx_seq_one_letter_code
_entity_poly.pdbx_strand_id
1 'polypeptide(L)' 'MASIPRKLLRNAVGLVNITAKRNYALPPDPLARFKALASASKEQPRVLITGSLGQLGRGLNTVYK' A
#
# COMPACT_ATOMS: atom_id res chain seq x y z
N MET A 1 6.81 18.32 -44.57
CA MET A 1 6.48 17.70 -43.26
C MET A 1 7.80 17.44 -42.53
N ALA A 2 8.15 18.25 -41.52
CA ALA A 2 9.40 18.09 -40.80
C ALA A 2 9.26 16.96 -39.76
N SER A 3 10.04 15.89 -39.89
CA SER A 3 10.06 14.80 -38.93
C SER A 3 10.99 15.14 -37.77
N ILE A 4 10.43 15.17 -36.55
CA ILE A 4 11.22 15.39 -35.34
C ILE A 4 12.06 14.13 -35.09
N PRO A 5 13.40 14.22 -34.97
CA PRO A 5 14.24 13.06 -34.79
C PRO A 5 13.97 12.41 -33.42
N ARG A 6 13.69 11.10 -33.42
CA ARG A 6 13.35 10.26 -32.25
C ARG A 6 14.37 10.32 -31.10
N LYS A 7 15.61 10.74 -31.37
CA LYS A 7 16.66 10.97 -30.36
C LYS A 7 16.33 12.15 -29.44
N LEU A 8 15.69 13.21 -29.95
CA LEU A 8 15.29 14.39 -29.15
C LEU A 8 14.16 14.04 -28.16
N LEU A 9 13.28 13.10 -28.51
CA LEU A 9 12.22 12.61 -27.61
C LEU A 9 12.75 11.77 -26.44
N ARG A 10 13.89 11.07 -26.58
CA ARG A 10 14.45 10.29 -25.46
C ARG A 10 14.95 11.15 -24.32
N ASN A 11 15.47 12.34 -24.60
CA ASN A 11 15.98 13.25 -23.56
C ASN A 11 14.87 13.93 -22.75
N ALA A 12 13.65 14.04 -23.30
CA ALA A 12 12.51 14.62 -22.58
C ALA A 12 11.88 13.66 -21.57
N VAL A 13 12.05 12.34 -21.74
CA VAL A 13 11.47 11.33 -20.83
C VAL A 13 12.40 11.01 -19.66
N GLY A 14 13.70 11.30 -19.78
CA GLY A 14 14.70 11.07 -18.72
C GLY A 14 14.73 12.11 -17.59
N LEU A 15 13.95 13.19 -17.70
CA LEU A 15 13.92 14.31 -16.75
C LEU A 15 12.73 14.30 -15.79
N VAL A 16 11.89 13.25 -15.82
CA VAL A 16 10.86 13.05 -14.78
C VAL A 16 11.53 12.40 -13.56
N ASN A 17 12.24 13.25 -12.83
CA ASN A 17 12.64 13.16 -11.42
C ASN A 17 12.29 11.83 -10.70
N ILE A 18 13.17 10.83 -10.82
CA ILE A 18 13.05 9.52 -10.12
C ILE A 18 13.49 9.64 -8.64
N THR A 19 13.78 10.84 -8.14
CA THR A 19 14.10 11.08 -6.73
C THR A 19 12.83 11.39 -5.91
N ALA A 20 11.75 10.66 -6.15
CA ALA A 20 10.70 10.55 -5.14
C ALA A 20 11.27 9.74 -3.98
N LYS A 21 11.89 10.41 -3.00
CA LYS A 21 12.27 9.79 -1.73
C LYS A 21 11.01 9.11 -1.20
N ARG A 22 11.02 7.78 -1.08
CA ARG A 22 9.96 7.05 -0.39
C ARG A 22 9.94 7.58 1.04
N ASN A 23 8.94 8.41 1.34
CA ASN A 23 8.79 9.00 2.65
C ASN A 23 8.26 7.88 3.56
N TYR A 24 9.17 7.19 4.24
CA TYR A 24 8.84 6.18 5.26
C TYR A 24 8.49 6.82 6.60
N ALA A 25 8.32 8.15 6.66
CA ALA A 25 7.81 8.83 7.82
C ALA A 25 6.41 8.29 8.11
N LEU A 26 6.32 7.45 9.14
CA LEU A 26 5.04 6.96 9.62
C LEU A 26 4.25 8.18 10.13
N PRO A 27 2.96 8.31 9.78
CA PRO A 27 2.14 9.33 10.38
C PRO A 27 2.12 9.14 11.92
N PRO A 28 1.85 10.20 12.69
CA PRO A 28 1.95 10.19 14.16
C PRO A 28 1.17 9.04 14.83
N ASP A 29 0.06 8.63 14.23
CA ASP A 29 -0.63 7.38 14.55
C ASP A 29 -0.79 6.54 13.28
N PRO A 30 0.12 5.59 13.01
CA PRO A 30 0.03 4.71 11.85
C PRO A 30 -1.21 3.82 11.86
N LEU A 31 -1.89 3.71 13.01
CA LEU A 31 -3.08 2.88 13.18
C LEU A 31 -4.39 3.67 13.15
N ALA A 32 -4.35 5.01 13.06
CA ALA A 32 -5.55 5.86 13.17
C ALA A 32 -6.69 5.42 12.25
N ARG A 33 -6.36 5.14 10.98
CA ARG A 33 -7.33 4.68 9.98
C ARG A 33 -7.96 3.32 10.34
N PHE A 34 -7.19 2.39 10.87
CA PHE A 34 -7.68 1.06 11.25
C PHE A 34 -8.55 1.13 12.51
N LYS A 35 -8.19 1.98 13.49
CA LYS A 35 -9.01 2.23 14.69
C LYS A 35 -10.37 2.83 14.34
N ALA A 36 -10.40 3.78 13.40
CA ALA A 36 -11.66 4.37 12.92
C ALA A 36 -12.57 3.31 12.26
N LEU A 37 -12.00 2.43 11.42
CA LEU A 37 -12.74 1.33 10.80
C LEU A 37 -13.26 0.32 11.83
N ALA A 38 -12.43 -0.06 12.81
CA ALA A 38 -12.83 -0.97 13.87
C ALA A 38 -13.97 -0.39 14.73
N SER A 39 -13.95 0.92 14.99
CA SER A 39 -14.99 1.58 15.79
C SER A 39 -16.31 1.76 15.04
N ALA A 40 -16.27 1.82 13.70
CA ALA A 40 -17.45 1.97 12.86
C ALA A 40 -18.22 0.64 12.67
N SER A 41 -17.54 -0.50 12.83
CA SER A 41 -18.15 -1.83 12.74
C SER A 41 -18.73 -2.22 14.11
N LYS A 42 -20.06 -2.31 14.20
CA LYS A 42 -20.76 -2.76 15.41
C LYS A 42 -20.81 -4.29 15.53
N GLU A 43 -20.70 -4.98 14.40
CA GLU A 43 -20.74 -6.44 14.32
C GLU A 43 -19.36 -6.98 13.94
N GLN A 44 -19.02 -8.14 14.50
CA GLN A 44 -17.77 -8.82 14.21
C GLN A 44 -17.83 -9.43 12.79
N PRO A 45 -16.93 -9.03 11.88
CA PRO A 45 -16.97 -9.49 10.51
C PRO A 45 -16.60 -10.99 10.41
N ARG A 46 -17.31 -11.73 9.56
CA ARG A 46 -16.91 -13.09 9.18
C ARG A 46 -15.73 -13.01 8.21
N VAL A 47 -14.58 -13.56 8.62
CA VAL A 47 -13.34 -13.49 7.84
C VAL A 47 -12.88 -14.89 7.42
N LEU A 48 -12.41 -15.01 6.19
CA LEU A 48 -11.71 -16.20 5.69
C LEU A 48 -10.21 -15.93 5.70
N ILE A 49 -9.46 -16.68 6.50
CA ILE A 49 -8.00 -16.58 6.58
C ILE A 49 -7.40 -17.75 5.82
N THR A 50 -6.77 -17.47 4.67
CA THR A 50 -5.97 -18.46 3.94
C THR A 50 -4.57 -18.59 4.54
N GLY A 51 -3.94 -19.75 4.41
CA GLY A 51 -2.62 -20.00 5.01
C GLY A 51 -2.64 -20.03 6.55
N SER A 52 -3.78 -20.40 7.15
CA SER A 52 -4.02 -20.41 8.60
C SER A 52 -3.07 -21.30 9.41
N LEU A 53 -2.38 -22.25 8.77
CA LEU A 53 -1.36 -23.09 9.41
C LEU A 53 -0.01 -22.39 9.60
N GLY A 54 0.26 -21.32 8.85
CA GLY A 54 1.49 -20.53 8.95
C GLY A 54 1.53 -19.62 10.18
N GLN A 55 2.69 -19.05 10.49
CA GLN A 55 2.86 -18.18 11.67
C GLN A 55 1.89 -16.98 11.66
N LEU A 56 1.78 -16.30 10.52
CA LEU A 56 0.88 -15.15 10.38
C LEU A 56 -0.59 -15.58 10.43
N GLY A 57 -0.95 -16.63 9.70
CA GLY A 57 -2.32 -17.15 9.66
C GLY A 57 -2.81 -17.59 11.04
N ARG A 58 -1.97 -18.29 11.82
CA ARG A 58 -2.28 -18.67 13.20
C ARG A 58 -2.46 -17.44 14.10
N GLY A 59 -1.57 -16.45 13.97
CA GLY A 59 -1.65 -15.22 14.77
C GLY A 59 -2.90 -14.39 14.47
N LEU A 60 -3.31 -14.29 13.21
CA LEU A 60 -4.56 -13.63 12.85
C LEU A 60 -5.78 -14.43 13.35
N ASN A 61 -5.76 -15.75 13.22
CA ASN A 61 -6.85 -16.60 13.68
C ASN A 61 -7.10 -16.49 15.20
N THR A 62 -6.07 -16.25 16.02
CA THR A 62 -6.26 -16.04 17.47
C THR A 62 -6.98 -14.74 17.83
N VAL A 63 -6.94 -13.72 16.97
CA VAL A 63 -7.58 -12.43 17.21
C VAL A 63 -9.05 -12.43 16.79
N TYR A 64 -9.41 -13.23 15.79
CA TYR A 64 -10.77 -13.30 15.23
C TYR A 64 -11.61 -14.48 15.76
N LYS A 65 -11.10 -15.22 16.75
CA LYS A 65 -11.81 -16.32 17.41
C LYS A 65 -12.77 -15.79 18.47
#